data_AF-A0A3M0W6P1-F1
#
_entry.id   AF-A0A3M0W6P1-F1
#
_cell.length_a   1.000
_cell.length_b   1.000
_cell.length_c   1.000
_cell.angle_alpha   90.00
_cell.angle_beta   90.00
_cell.angle_gamma   90.00
#
_symmetry.space_group_name_H-M   'P 1'
#
loop_
_entity.id
_entity.type
_entity.pdbx_description
1 polymer ?
#
loop_
_entity_poly.entity_id
_entity_poly.type
_entity_poly.pdbx_seq_one_letter_code
_entity_poly.pdbx_strand_id
1 'polypeptide(L)'
;MGSSPDSVPILHALVPRDSDTGDWRANASSEDLILEGWSQGFLVGSLIIMAAITIANMRRRVLLHKLILLEQLMAMCHGTFCFMHFKGYGWYLSGTAALLYLSWIVHNLVAWMKMKPFFLDQRGMFKPRTGTWVRNIYLTSLALTVPVNVFQIFNNFRFFNNINTTLYPSVRPYEPLIRDPWWIFTCLMLFHVIRRCYSTSFVELIRKSPRFGILLAAIMFSISFTALDIVASIHNFIGSTDGINPWWKLSLVFKCLTDTIMLDDFKTELRKLGIIRIQKQEKRRNSAQ
;
A
#
# COMPACT_ATOMS: atom_id res chain seq x y z
N MET A 1 9.07 20.64 47.10
CA MET A 1 10.45 20.38 46.62
C MET A 1 10.41 19.14 45.75
N GLY A 2 10.36 19.35 44.44
CA GLY A 2 10.34 18.29 43.44
C GLY A 2 11.69 18.20 42.75
N SER A 3 12.13 16.98 42.46
CA SER A 3 13.12 16.68 41.43
C SER A 3 13.11 15.17 41.15
N SER A 4 12.62 14.80 39.98
CA SER A 4 12.95 13.55 39.30
C SER A 4 13.01 13.85 37.79
N PRO A 5 13.86 13.12 37.04
CA PRO A 5 14.91 13.75 36.28
C PRO A 5 14.60 13.81 34.78
N ASP A 6 14.80 14.99 34.20
CA ASP A 6 14.83 15.23 32.77
C ASP A 6 16.08 14.56 32.16
N SER A 7 15.98 13.29 31.79
CA SER A 7 17.05 12.52 31.15
C SER A 7 16.99 12.51 29.62
N VAL A 8 16.31 13.48 29.00
CA VAL A 8 16.37 13.71 27.54
C VAL A 8 16.81 15.14 27.11
N PRO A 9 17.81 15.84 27.72
CA PRO A 9 18.20 17.17 27.25
C PRO A 9 19.30 17.17 26.17
N ILE A 10 20.09 16.10 26.07
CA ILE A 10 21.39 16.17 25.37
C ILE A 10 21.23 16.07 23.84
N LEU A 11 20.33 15.22 23.33
CA LEU A 11 20.10 15.12 21.88
C LEU A 11 19.36 16.33 21.31
N HIS A 12 18.49 16.98 22.10
CA HIS A 12 17.75 18.16 21.68
C HIS A 12 18.62 19.42 21.52
N ALA A 13 19.76 19.49 22.22
CA ALA A 13 20.66 20.65 22.18
C ALA A 13 21.74 20.58 21.09
N LEU A 14 21.99 19.39 20.51
CA LEU A 14 23.12 19.15 19.60
C LEU A 14 22.80 19.32 18.11
N VAL A 15 21.53 19.51 17.74
CA VAL A 15 21.13 19.60 16.33
C VAL A 15 20.57 20.99 16.04
N PRO A 16 21.25 21.80 15.20
CA PRO A 16 20.72 23.07 14.73
C PRO A 16 19.36 22.88 14.05
N ARG A 17 18.40 23.76 14.33
CA ARG A 17 17.06 23.76 13.73
C ARG A 17 16.96 24.88 12.72
N ASP A 18 16.55 24.54 11.49
CA ASP A 18 16.51 25.49 10.37
C ASP A 18 15.30 26.45 10.47
N SER A 19 14.15 25.99 11.00
CA SER A 19 12.91 26.78 11.23
C SER A 19 11.81 25.91 11.89
N ASP A 20 10.79 26.51 12.50
CA ASP A 20 9.65 25.78 13.12
C ASP A 20 8.60 25.24 12.12
N THR A 21 8.90 25.21 10.82
CA THR A 21 7.92 24.85 9.77
C THR A 21 7.57 23.36 9.71
N GLY A 22 8.41 22.49 10.27
CA GLY A 22 8.23 21.04 10.24
C GLY A 22 7.25 20.50 11.29
N ASP A 23 6.91 21.29 12.31
CA ASP A 23 5.76 21.00 13.17
C ASP A 23 4.48 21.38 12.42
N TRP A 24 3.98 20.44 11.62
CA TRP A 24 2.79 20.66 10.80
C TRP A 24 1.57 21.09 11.63
N ARG A 25 1.49 20.69 12.90
CA ARG A 25 0.38 21.08 13.80
C ARG A 25 0.50 22.51 14.29
N ALA A 26 1.72 22.98 14.56
CA ALA A 26 1.96 24.35 14.98
C ALA A 26 1.55 25.36 13.90
N ASN A 27 1.61 24.95 12.63
CA ASN A 27 1.33 25.79 11.47
C ASN A 27 0.01 25.43 10.75
N ALA A 28 -0.77 24.46 11.25
CA ALA A 28 -1.98 23.98 10.59
C ALA A 28 -3.14 24.98 10.71
N SER A 29 -3.84 25.20 9.59
CA SER A 29 -5.13 25.87 9.59
C SER A 29 -6.25 24.96 10.14
N SER A 30 -7.42 25.53 10.43
CA SER A 30 -8.59 24.71 10.80
C SER A 30 -9.01 23.76 9.68
N GLU A 31 -8.84 24.16 8.42
CA GLU A 31 -9.13 23.32 7.25
C GLU A 31 -8.17 22.15 7.15
N ASP A 32 -6.87 22.38 7.42
CA ASP A 32 -5.84 21.32 7.47
C ASP A 32 -6.17 20.26 8.52
N LEU A 33 -6.59 20.68 9.72
CA LEU A 33 -6.98 19.75 10.79
C LEU A 33 -8.23 18.93 10.43
N ILE A 34 -9.22 19.55 9.78
CA ILE A 34 -10.43 18.86 9.30
C ILE A 34 -10.06 17.83 8.24
N LEU A 35 -9.25 18.21 7.26
CA LEU A 35 -8.83 17.35 6.17
C LEU A 35 -7.99 16.16 6.67
N GLU A 36 -7.04 16.43 7.57
CA GLU A 36 -6.19 15.42 8.19
C GLU A 36 -7.03 14.47 9.06
N GLY A 37 -7.90 15.00 9.90
CA GLY A 37 -8.79 14.21 10.76
C GLY A 37 -9.75 13.31 9.96
N TRP A 38 -10.40 13.85 8.93
CA TRP A 38 -11.27 13.06 8.04
C TRP A 38 -10.50 11.94 7.34
N SER A 39 -9.38 12.28 6.71
CA SER A 39 -8.62 11.32 5.90
C SER A 39 -7.92 10.25 6.74
N GLN A 40 -7.44 10.59 7.95
CA GLN A 40 -6.92 9.61 8.91
C GLN A 40 -8.01 8.74 9.50
N GLY A 41 -9.16 9.32 9.84
CA GLY A 41 -10.33 8.57 10.31
C GLY A 41 -10.78 7.53 9.28
N PHE A 42 -10.84 7.91 8.00
CA PHE A 42 -11.14 7.00 6.91
C PHE A 42 -10.08 5.89 6.77
N LEU A 43 -8.79 6.23 6.85
CA LEU A 43 -7.69 5.26 6.77
C LEU A 43 -7.77 4.22 7.89
N VAL A 44 -7.76 4.68 9.15
CA VAL A 44 -7.75 3.80 10.33
C VAL A 44 -9.04 2.98 10.39
N GLY A 45 -10.19 3.62 10.22
CA GLY A 45 -11.49 2.94 10.25
C GLY A 45 -11.59 1.83 9.20
N SER A 46 -11.18 2.12 7.96
CA SER A 46 -11.20 1.12 6.88
C SER A 46 -10.23 -0.04 7.15
N LEU A 47 -9.02 0.24 7.63
CA LEU A 47 -8.04 -0.79 7.97
C LEU A 47 -8.51 -1.69 9.13
N ILE A 48 -9.22 -1.16 10.13
CA ILE A 48 -9.78 -1.96 11.23
C ILE A 48 -10.79 -2.97 10.70
N ILE A 49 -11.73 -2.53 9.85
CA ILE A 49 -12.75 -3.42 9.28
C ILE A 49 -12.09 -4.47 8.38
N MET A 50 -11.13 -4.08 7.54
CA MET A 50 -10.41 -5.02 6.68
C MET A 50 -9.56 -6.02 7.48
N ALA A 51 -8.96 -5.60 8.59
CA ALA A 51 -8.24 -6.49 9.50
C ALA A 51 -9.17 -7.51 10.15
N ALA A 52 -10.36 -7.08 10.60
CA ALA A 52 -11.37 -7.97 11.15
C ALA A 52 -11.82 -9.03 10.11
N ILE A 53 -12.09 -8.61 8.87
CA ILE A 53 -12.43 -9.53 7.77
C ILE A 53 -11.26 -10.50 7.49
N THR A 54 -10.03 -9.98 7.46
CA THR A 54 -8.82 -10.79 7.21
C THR A 54 -8.63 -11.85 8.29
N ILE A 55 -8.86 -11.50 9.57
CA ILE A 55 -8.82 -12.43 10.70
C ILE A 55 -9.93 -13.48 10.58
N ALA A 56 -11.16 -13.05 10.30
CA ALA A 56 -12.31 -13.97 10.16
C ALA A 56 -12.10 -15.00 9.04
N ASN A 57 -11.46 -14.60 7.95
CA ASN A 57 -11.17 -15.46 6.79
C ASN A 57 -9.81 -16.19 6.89
N MET A 58 -9.05 -16.01 7.98
CA MET A 58 -7.68 -16.52 8.09
C MET A 58 -7.63 -18.04 8.22
N ARG A 59 -6.80 -18.68 7.38
CA ARG A 59 -6.54 -20.13 7.44
C ARG A 59 -5.18 -20.43 8.10
N ARG A 60 -5.15 -21.38 9.06
CA ARG A 60 -4.02 -21.70 9.97
C ARG A 60 -2.66 -21.96 9.29
N ARG A 61 -2.62 -22.29 7.99
CA ARG A 61 -1.39 -22.62 7.25
C ARG A 61 -1.10 -21.72 6.03
N VAL A 62 -1.85 -20.64 5.84
CA VAL A 62 -1.68 -19.77 4.67
C VAL A 62 -0.99 -18.47 5.07
N LEU A 63 0.30 -18.36 4.71
CA LEU A 63 1.14 -17.20 5.02
C LEU A 63 0.58 -15.88 4.45
N LEU A 64 -0.10 -15.95 3.30
CA LEU A 64 -0.66 -14.76 2.63
C LEU A 64 -1.58 -13.93 3.53
N HIS A 65 -2.50 -14.57 4.27
CA HIS A 65 -3.41 -13.86 5.18
C HIS A 65 -2.66 -13.18 6.33
N LYS A 66 -1.60 -13.83 6.84
CA LYS A 66 -0.79 -13.29 7.94
C LYS A 66 -0.04 -12.03 7.50
N LEU A 67 0.49 -12.03 6.28
CA LEU A 67 1.17 -10.87 5.72
C LEU A 67 0.21 -9.73 5.39
N ILE A 68 -0.99 -10.03 4.89
CA ILE A 68 -2.05 -9.03 4.67
C ILE A 68 -2.47 -8.38 6.01
N LEU A 69 -2.64 -9.18 7.06
CA LEU A 69 -2.91 -8.62 8.38
C LEU A 69 -1.74 -7.76 8.88
N LEU A 70 -0.50 -8.22 8.66
CA LEU A 70 0.70 -7.50 9.09
C LEU A 70 0.85 -6.14 8.38
N GLU A 71 0.63 -6.04 7.07
CA GLU A 71 0.65 -4.74 6.37
C GLU A 71 -0.42 -3.80 6.94
N GLN A 72 -1.63 -4.29 7.21
CA GLN A 72 -2.75 -3.49 7.68
C GLN A 72 -2.46 -2.94 9.07
N LEU A 73 -1.93 -3.77 9.97
CA LEU A 73 -1.56 -3.34 11.33
C LEU A 73 -0.43 -2.29 11.30
N MET A 74 0.61 -2.51 10.51
CA MET A 74 1.72 -1.54 10.41
C MET A 74 1.26 -0.21 9.80
N ALA A 75 0.42 -0.23 8.76
CA ALA A 75 -0.17 0.96 8.19
C ALA A 75 -1.09 1.70 9.18
N MET A 76 -1.91 0.96 9.92
CA MET A 76 -2.83 1.50 10.92
C MET A 76 -2.10 2.17 12.08
N CYS A 77 -0.95 1.61 12.50
CA CYS A 77 -0.10 2.24 13.53
C CYS A 77 0.27 3.68 13.17
N HIS A 78 0.47 4.00 11.89
CA HIS A 78 0.73 5.37 11.48
C HIS A 78 -0.44 6.32 11.76
N GLY A 79 -1.68 5.92 11.51
CA GLY A 79 -2.85 6.77 11.78
C GLY A 79 -3.00 7.21 13.25
N THR A 80 -2.33 6.53 14.20
CA THR A 80 -2.36 6.89 15.62
C THR A 80 -1.71 8.24 15.94
N PHE A 81 -0.85 8.77 15.06
CA PHE A 81 -0.27 10.10 15.26
C PHE A 81 -1.32 11.19 15.36
N CYS A 82 -2.50 11.01 14.77
CA CYS A 82 -3.53 12.03 14.75
C CYS A 82 -4.13 12.29 16.15
N PHE A 83 -4.05 11.32 17.07
CA PHE A 83 -4.64 11.42 18.41
C PHE A 83 -3.73 12.10 19.45
N MET A 84 -2.43 12.23 19.17
CA MET A 84 -1.44 12.60 20.18
C MET A 84 -0.89 14.00 19.96
N HIS A 85 -0.74 14.77 21.04
CA HIS A 85 -0.06 16.07 21.05
C HIS A 85 0.79 16.18 22.31
N PHE A 86 2.13 16.14 22.17
CA PHE A 86 3.06 16.18 23.30
C PHE A 86 4.47 16.63 22.86
N LYS A 87 5.32 16.97 23.83
CA LYS A 87 6.74 17.30 23.58
C LYS A 87 7.48 16.08 23.04
N GLY A 88 7.97 16.16 21.79
CA GLY A 88 8.55 15.00 21.09
C GLY A 88 7.59 14.34 20.09
N TYR A 89 6.46 14.98 19.79
CA TYR A 89 5.51 14.55 18.76
C TYR A 89 6.16 14.14 17.43
N GLY A 90 7.15 14.91 16.94
CA GLY A 90 7.89 14.60 15.71
C GLY A 90 8.56 13.22 15.73
N TRP A 91 9.11 12.77 16.88
CA TRP A 91 9.68 11.43 17.03
C TRP A 91 8.63 10.33 16.90
N TYR A 92 7.47 10.52 17.52
CA TYR A 92 6.37 9.56 17.46
C TYR A 92 5.75 9.48 16.06
N LEU A 93 5.49 10.64 15.45
CA LEU A 93 5.02 10.74 14.06
C LEU A 93 5.98 9.99 13.10
N SER A 94 7.28 10.25 13.21
CA SER A 94 8.29 9.63 12.35
C SER A 94 8.48 8.14 12.63
N GLY A 95 8.41 7.72 13.91
CA GLY A 95 8.50 6.33 14.30
C GLY A 95 7.32 5.51 13.75
N THR A 96 6.11 6.07 13.81
CA THR A 96 4.94 5.42 13.21
C THR A 96 4.97 5.50 11.67
N ALA A 97 5.57 6.54 11.08
CA ALA A 97 5.82 6.61 9.64
C ALA A 97 6.76 5.49 9.19
N ALA A 98 7.80 5.16 9.96
CA ALA A 98 8.68 4.03 9.64
C ALA A 98 7.90 2.70 9.51
N LEU A 99 6.88 2.47 10.34
CA LEU A 99 5.98 1.32 10.20
C LEU A 99 5.15 1.38 8.91
N LEU A 100 4.67 2.56 8.52
CA LEU A 100 4.00 2.75 7.22
C LEU A 100 4.93 2.40 6.05
N TYR A 101 6.17 2.86 6.04
CA TYR A 101 7.14 2.48 4.99
C TYR A 101 7.38 0.97 4.97
N LEU A 102 7.50 0.33 6.14
CA LEU A 102 7.65 -1.12 6.23
C LEU A 102 6.40 -1.86 5.69
N SER A 103 5.21 -1.30 5.92
CA SER A 103 3.95 -1.84 5.38
C SER A 103 3.96 -1.89 3.86
N TRP A 104 4.58 -0.92 3.17
CA TRP A 104 4.67 -0.91 1.71
C TRP A 104 5.58 -2.00 1.16
N ILE A 105 6.67 -2.31 1.86
CA ILE A 105 7.52 -3.45 1.51
C ILE A 105 6.72 -4.74 1.64
N VAL A 106 6.00 -4.91 2.74
CA VAL A 106 5.15 -6.10 2.97
C VAL A 106 4.04 -6.19 1.92
N HIS A 107 3.42 -5.07 1.56
CA HIS A 107 2.40 -5.01 0.52
C HIS A 107 2.91 -5.50 -0.84
N ASN A 108 4.10 -5.05 -1.25
CA ASN A 108 4.72 -5.53 -2.48
C ASN A 108 5.13 -7.01 -2.42
N LEU A 109 5.43 -7.55 -1.23
CA LEU A 109 5.64 -9.00 -1.03
C LEU A 109 4.32 -9.79 -1.11
N VAL A 110 3.24 -9.26 -0.55
CA VAL A 110 1.89 -9.81 -0.66
C VAL A 110 1.45 -9.87 -2.13
N ALA A 111 1.64 -8.78 -2.87
CA ALA A 111 1.38 -8.69 -4.30
C ALA A 111 2.15 -9.76 -5.09
N TRP A 112 3.44 -9.95 -4.78
CA TRP A 112 4.24 -11.03 -5.35
C TRP A 112 3.67 -12.41 -5.03
N MET A 113 3.31 -12.68 -3.77
CA MET A 113 2.77 -13.98 -3.36
C MET A 113 1.45 -14.33 -4.07
N LYS A 114 0.64 -13.32 -4.41
CA LYS A 114 -0.58 -13.51 -5.21
C LYS A 114 -0.27 -13.90 -6.65
N MET A 115 0.77 -13.30 -7.23
CA MET A 115 1.20 -13.58 -8.59
C MET A 115 2.02 -14.85 -8.75
N LYS A 116 2.82 -15.19 -7.73
CA LYS A 116 3.80 -16.29 -7.74
C LYS A 116 3.27 -17.59 -8.37
N PRO A 117 2.04 -18.06 -8.07
CA PRO A 117 1.51 -19.30 -8.66
C PRO A 117 1.35 -19.23 -10.19
N PHE A 118 1.16 -18.07 -10.80
CA PHE A 118 1.00 -17.96 -12.25
C PHE A 118 2.32 -18.13 -13.02
N PHE A 119 3.45 -17.89 -12.35
CA PHE A 119 4.79 -17.91 -12.96
C PHE A 119 5.62 -19.15 -12.59
N LEU A 120 5.49 -19.64 -11.35
CA LEU A 120 6.37 -20.69 -10.81
C LEU A 120 5.69 -22.05 -10.65
N ASP A 121 4.36 -22.12 -10.77
CA ASP A 121 3.65 -23.40 -10.67
C ASP A 121 3.81 -24.21 -11.97
N GLN A 122 3.76 -25.54 -11.90
CA GLN A 122 3.99 -26.42 -13.07
C GLN A 122 2.94 -26.26 -14.16
N ARG A 123 1.75 -25.76 -13.81
CA ARG A 123 0.67 -25.36 -14.73
C ARG A 123 0.67 -23.85 -15.01
N GLY A 124 1.78 -23.17 -14.72
CA GLY A 124 1.95 -21.74 -14.91
C GLY A 124 1.75 -21.35 -16.37
N MET A 125 1.27 -20.12 -16.58
CA MET A 125 1.01 -19.59 -17.93
C MET A 125 2.32 -19.36 -18.71
N PHE A 126 3.44 -19.23 -17.99
CA PHE A 126 4.74 -18.86 -18.54
C PHE A 126 5.73 -20.03 -18.49
N LYS A 127 6.71 -20.02 -19.41
CA LYS A 127 7.81 -20.99 -19.38
C LYS A 127 8.56 -20.90 -18.05
N PRO A 128 9.01 -22.03 -17.45
CA PRO A 128 9.68 -22.04 -16.15
C PRO A 128 10.88 -21.07 -16.06
N ARG A 129 11.69 -21.01 -17.12
CA ARG A 129 12.83 -20.10 -17.22
C ARG A 129 12.42 -18.64 -17.10
N THR A 130 11.34 -18.22 -17.79
CA THR A 130 10.80 -16.86 -17.69
C THR A 130 10.28 -16.56 -16.29
N GLY A 131 9.60 -17.53 -15.65
CA GLY A 131 9.12 -17.38 -14.28
C GLY A 131 10.23 -17.13 -13.26
N THR A 132 11.37 -17.82 -13.38
CA THR A 132 12.54 -17.59 -12.52
C THR A 132 13.14 -16.21 -12.72
N TRP A 133 13.27 -15.76 -13.98
CA TRP A 133 13.77 -14.41 -14.30
C TRP A 133 12.86 -13.32 -13.73
N VAL A 134 11.55 -13.42 -13.95
CA VAL A 134 10.58 -12.45 -13.42
C VAL A 134 10.64 -12.39 -11.90
N ARG A 135 10.71 -13.54 -11.21
CA ARG A 135 10.89 -13.58 -9.75
C ARG A 135 12.15 -12.84 -9.31
N ASN A 136 13.28 -13.15 -9.92
CA ASN A 136 14.56 -12.57 -9.51
C ASN A 136 14.55 -11.06 -9.75
N ILE A 137 14.11 -10.59 -10.92
CA ILE A 137 13.99 -9.16 -11.21
C ILE A 137 13.04 -8.49 -10.22
N TYR A 138 11.86 -9.04 -10.00
CA TYR A 138 10.87 -8.47 -9.07
C TYR A 138 11.44 -8.34 -7.65
N LEU A 139 11.97 -9.43 -7.09
CA LEU A 139 12.44 -9.43 -5.71
C LEU A 139 13.75 -8.65 -5.52
N THR A 140 14.68 -8.71 -6.48
CA THR A 140 15.92 -7.93 -6.42
C THR A 140 15.63 -6.45 -6.54
N SER A 141 14.80 -6.03 -7.51
CA SER A 141 14.43 -4.62 -7.64
C SER A 141 13.67 -4.13 -6.40
N LEU A 142 12.78 -4.94 -5.81
CA LEU A 142 12.09 -4.58 -4.57
C LEU A 142 13.10 -4.42 -3.42
N ALA A 143 14.07 -5.34 -3.29
CA ALA A 143 15.11 -5.23 -2.27
C ALA A 143 15.97 -3.98 -2.43
N LEU A 144 16.22 -3.53 -3.66
CA LEU A 144 16.94 -2.28 -3.94
C LEU A 144 16.19 -1.02 -3.48
N THR A 145 14.89 -1.11 -3.17
CA THR A 145 14.15 0.02 -2.58
C THR A 145 14.45 0.23 -1.10
N VAL A 146 15.01 -0.77 -0.40
CA VAL A 146 15.22 -0.69 1.06
C VAL A 146 16.12 0.49 1.45
N PRO A 147 17.29 0.73 0.82
CA PRO A 147 18.10 1.90 1.14
C PRO A 147 17.37 3.22 0.88
N VAL A 148 16.57 3.29 -0.18
CA VAL A 148 15.79 4.49 -0.50
C VAL A 148 14.70 4.73 0.54
N ASN A 149 14.02 3.69 1.00
CA ASN A 149 13.02 3.80 2.07
C ASN A 149 13.66 4.24 3.39
N VAL A 150 14.84 3.70 3.74
CA VAL A 150 15.60 4.16 4.93
C VAL A 150 15.95 5.64 4.82
N PHE A 151 16.42 6.08 3.64
CA PHE A 151 16.69 7.49 3.38
C PHE A 151 15.43 8.36 3.52
N GLN A 152 14.29 7.90 3.03
CA GLN A 152 13.02 8.62 3.16
C GLN A 152 12.52 8.70 4.60
N ILE A 153 12.63 7.62 5.38
CA ILE A 153 12.31 7.63 6.82
C ILE A 153 13.19 8.63 7.56
N PHE A 154 14.49 8.69 7.22
CA PHE A 154 15.41 9.67 7.82
C PHE A 154 15.05 11.11 7.45
N ASN A 155 14.67 11.39 6.21
CA ASN A 155 14.24 12.72 5.79
C ASN A 155 12.91 13.12 6.43
N ASN A 156 11.96 12.19 6.54
CA ASN A 156 10.71 12.38 7.26
C ASN A 156 10.97 12.78 8.72
N PHE A 157 11.88 12.07 9.38
CA PHE A 157 12.31 12.39 10.73
C PHE A 157 12.90 13.80 10.84
N ARG A 158 13.80 14.17 9.93
CA ARG A 158 14.42 15.51 9.93
C ARG A 158 13.42 16.62 9.68
N PHE A 159 12.46 16.39 8.79
CA PHE A 159 11.39 17.33 8.48
C PHE A 159 10.51 17.58 9.70
N PHE A 160 9.90 16.53 10.27
CA PHE A 160 8.97 16.66 11.40
C PHE A 160 9.63 16.99 12.75
N ASN A 161 10.96 17.09 12.80
CA ASN A 161 11.71 17.55 13.98
C ASN A 161 12.42 18.89 13.75
N ASN A 162 12.07 19.64 12.70
CA ASN A 162 12.62 20.98 12.40
C ASN A 162 14.15 20.99 12.17
N ILE A 163 14.73 19.86 11.76
CA ILE A 163 16.19 19.72 11.51
C ILE A 163 16.54 20.14 10.08
N ASN A 164 15.72 19.76 9.10
CA ASN A 164 15.89 20.15 7.71
C ASN A 164 14.53 20.12 7.00
N THR A 165 14.11 21.28 6.51
CA THR A 165 12.75 21.49 6.00
C THR A 165 12.67 21.47 4.47
N THR A 166 13.81 21.52 3.77
CA THR A 166 13.88 21.66 2.31
C THR A 166 14.00 20.33 1.57
N LEU A 167 14.72 19.36 2.15
CA LEU A 167 15.02 18.12 1.45
C LEU A 167 13.78 17.23 1.30
N TYR A 168 12.98 17.08 2.35
CA TYR A 168 11.81 16.19 2.36
C TYR A 168 10.76 16.55 1.29
N PRO A 169 10.32 17.82 1.16
CA PRO A 169 9.41 18.20 0.07
C PRO A 169 9.98 17.92 -1.32
N SER A 170 11.28 18.15 -1.54
CA SER A 170 11.90 17.90 -2.86
C SER A 170 11.92 16.42 -3.28
N VAL A 171 12.03 15.50 -2.32
CA VAL A 171 12.10 14.05 -2.61
C VAL A 171 10.75 13.35 -2.56
N ARG A 172 9.72 13.99 -1.96
CA ARG A 172 8.38 13.44 -1.77
C ARG A 172 7.68 13.02 -3.08
N PRO A 173 7.72 13.79 -4.19
CA PRO A 173 7.08 13.40 -5.45
C PRO A 173 7.60 12.09 -6.04
N TYR A 174 8.85 11.73 -5.75
CA TYR A 174 9.49 10.52 -6.26
C TYR A 174 9.14 9.28 -5.42
N GLU A 175 8.64 9.48 -4.19
CA GLU A 175 8.36 8.38 -3.28
C GLU A 175 7.32 7.39 -3.83
N PRO A 176 6.16 7.82 -4.39
CA PRO A 176 5.22 6.87 -5.01
C PRO A 176 5.83 6.12 -6.20
N LEU A 177 6.72 6.78 -6.98
CA LEU A 177 7.40 6.16 -8.12
C LEU A 177 8.39 5.08 -7.71
N ILE A 178 8.94 5.16 -6.51
CA ILE A 178 9.87 4.17 -5.94
C ILE A 178 9.12 3.11 -5.13
N ARG A 179 7.90 3.38 -4.69
CA ARG A 179 7.08 2.48 -3.87
C ARG A 179 6.17 1.56 -4.68
N ASP A 180 5.45 2.13 -5.65
CA ASP A 180 4.29 1.50 -6.30
C ASP A 180 4.54 0.73 -7.63
N PRO A 181 5.73 0.72 -8.28
CA PRO A 181 5.91 -0.02 -9.55
C PRO A 181 5.56 -1.51 -9.51
N TRP A 182 5.89 -2.20 -8.43
CA TRP A 182 5.61 -3.63 -8.26
C TRP A 182 4.11 -3.90 -8.17
N TRP A 183 3.38 -3.07 -7.42
CA TRP A 183 1.93 -3.13 -7.34
C TRP A 183 1.28 -2.90 -8.72
N ILE A 184 1.72 -1.87 -9.46
CA ILE A 184 1.23 -1.60 -10.82
C ILE A 184 1.49 -2.81 -11.72
N PHE A 185 2.69 -3.38 -11.67
CA PHE A 185 3.01 -4.61 -12.40
C PHE A 185 2.06 -5.75 -12.03
N THR A 186 1.74 -5.93 -10.74
CA THR A 186 0.76 -6.91 -10.27
C THR A 186 -0.63 -6.69 -10.84
N CYS A 187 -1.12 -5.46 -10.84
CA CYS A 187 -2.40 -5.11 -11.43
C CYS A 187 -2.42 -5.44 -12.93
N LEU A 188 -1.43 -4.97 -13.69
CA LEU A 188 -1.32 -5.21 -15.14
C LEU A 188 -1.26 -6.71 -15.46
N MET A 189 -0.52 -7.47 -14.65
CA MET A 189 -0.44 -8.92 -14.82
C MET A 189 -1.75 -9.62 -14.47
N LEU A 190 -2.49 -9.16 -13.46
CA LEU A 190 -3.83 -9.66 -13.17
C LEU A 190 -4.74 -9.46 -14.39
N PHE A 191 -4.75 -8.26 -14.99
CA PHE A 191 -5.51 -7.99 -16.21
C PHE A 191 -5.08 -8.90 -17.37
N HIS A 192 -3.77 -9.08 -17.56
CA HIS A 192 -3.23 -9.95 -18.60
C HIS A 192 -3.70 -11.40 -18.43
N VAL A 193 -3.57 -11.94 -17.21
CA VAL A 193 -4.00 -13.30 -16.89
C VAL A 193 -5.51 -13.45 -17.11
N ILE A 194 -6.30 -12.46 -16.73
CA ILE A 194 -7.76 -12.49 -16.91
C ILE A 194 -8.10 -12.55 -18.40
N ARG A 195 -7.51 -11.67 -19.21
CA ARG A 195 -7.76 -11.63 -20.66
C ARG A 195 -7.34 -12.94 -21.35
N ARG A 196 -6.21 -13.53 -20.94
CA ARG A 196 -5.67 -14.77 -21.54
C ARG A 196 -6.41 -16.03 -21.10
N CYS A 197 -6.60 -16.24 -19.80
CA CYS A 197 -7.23 -17.46 -19.27
C CYS A 197 -8.72 -17.52 -19.58
N TYR A 198 -9.41 -16.39 -19.53
CA TYR A 198 -10.88 -16.39 -19.58
C TYR A 198 -11.42 -16.04 -20.97
N SER A 199 -10.67 -15.31 -21.81
CA SER A 199 -11.10 -14.75 -23.13
C SER A 199 -12.55 -14.20 -23.15
N THR A 200 -13.11 -13.95 -21.97
CA THR A 200 -14.42 -13.36 -21.76
C THR A 200 -14.21 -11.87 -21.64
N SER A 201 -15.17 -11.09 -22.13
CA SER A 201 -15.20 -9.67 -21.84
C SER A 201 -15.25 -9.44 -20.32
N PHE A 202 -14.57 -8.42 -19.82
CA PHE A 202 -14.62 -8.05 -18.39
C PHE A 202 -16.05 -7.90 -17.88
N VAL A 203 -16.96 -7.41 -18.73
CA VAL A 203 -18.38 -7.25 -18.43
C VAL A 203 -19.06 -8.59 -18.11
N GLU A 204 -18.76 -9.64 -18.87
CA GLU A 204 -19.33 -10.97 -18.62
C GLU A 204 -18.77 -11.59 -17.34
N LEU A 205 -17.49 -11.31 -17.02
CA LEU A 205 -16.88 -11.76 -15.78
C LEU A 205 -17.48 -11.05 -14.56
N ILE A 206 -17.71 -9.74 -14.64
CA ILE A 206 -18.38 -8.95 -13.60
C ILE A 206 -19.82 -9.44 -13.40
N ARG A 207 -20.54 -9.73 -14.49
CA ARG A 207 -21.92 -10.26 -14.41
C ARG A 207 -21.99 -11.62 -13.71
N LYS A 208 -20.97 -12.47 -13.89
CA LYS A 208 -20.88 -13.78 -13.20
C LYS A 208 -20.41 -13.66 -11.76
N SER A 209 -19.55 -12.69 -11.45
CA SER A 209 -19.05 -12.45 -10.10
C SER A 209 -18.96 -10.95 -9.82
N PRO A 210 -19.95 -10.35 -9.14
CA PRO A 210 -19.96 -8.92 -8.80
C PRO A 210 -18.73 -8.49 -7.97
N ARG A 211 -18.20 -9.40 -7.13
CA ARG A 211 -16.96 -9.19 -6.34
C ARG A 211 -15.78 -8.81 -7.22
N PHE A 212 -15.71 -9.37 -8.43
CA PHE A 212 -14.67 -9.03 -9.40
C PHE A 212 -14.78 -7.58 -9.89
N GLY A 213 -16.00 -7.06 -10.05
CA GLY A 213 -16.22 -5.65 -10.40
C GLY A 213 -15.73 -4.70 -9.31
N ILE A 214 -15.98 -5.03 -8.04
CA ILE A 214 -15.50 -4.26 -6.89
C ILE A 214 -13.97 -4.28 -6.83
N LEU A 215 -13.35 -5.45 -7.05
CA LEU A 215 -11.89 -5.59 -7.14
C LEU A 215 -11.30 -4.67 -8.21
N LEU A 216 -11.89 -4.66 -9.40
CA LEU A 216 -11.44 -3.82 -10.51
C LEU A 216 -11.59 -2.33 -10.20
N ALA A 217 -12.72 -1.93 -9.64
CA ALA A 217 -12.94 -0.55 -9.22
C ALA A 217 -11.92 -0.11 -8.17
N ALA A 218 -11.62 -0.97 -7.18
CA ALA A 218 -10.62 -0.70 -6.16
C ALA A 218 -9.21 -0.49 -6.76
N ILE A 219 -8.81 -1.34 -7.73
CA ILE A 219 -7.54 -1.16 -8.45
C ILE A 219 -7.50 0.18 -9.18
N MET A 220 -8.57 0.54 -9.90
CA MET A 220 -8.64 1.80 -10.63
C MET A 220 -8.57 3.00 -9.70
N PHE A 221 -9.32 2.99 -8.59
CA PHE A 221 -9.27 4.06 -7.59
C PHE A 221 -7.89 4.16 -6.94
N SER A 222 -7.26 3.05 -6.57
CA SER A 222 -5.89 3.02 -6.04
C SER A 222 -4.90 3.70 -7.01
N ILE A 223 -4.96 3.38 -8.30
CA ILE A 223 -4.05 3.96 -9.30
C ILE A 223 -4.33 5.46 -9.48
N SER A 224 -5.60 5.86 -9.60
CA SER A 224 -5.99 7.27 -9.72
C SER A 224 -5.55 8.10 -8.52
N PHE A 225 -5.76 7.62 -7.29
CA PHE A 225 -5.31 8.32 -6.09
C PHE A 225 -3.79 8.34 -5.95
N THR A 226 -3.07 7.34 -6.46
CA THR A 226 -1.60 7.39 -6.53
C THR A 226 -1.13 8.48 -7.50
N ALA A 227 -1.81 8.64 -8.64
CA ALA A 227 -1.49 9.72 -9.57
C ALA A 227 -1.78 11.09 -8.94
N LEU A 228 -2.93 11.24 -8.27
CA LEU A 228 -3.26 12.47 -7.54
C LEU A 228 -2.28 12.76 -6.40
N ASP A 229 -1.78 11.75 -5.69
CA ASP A 229 -0.75 11.88 -4.66
C ASP A 229 0.55 12.48 -5.23
N ILE A 230 1.02 12.00 -6.39
CA ILE A 230 2.20 12.54 -7.08
C ILE A 230 1.96 13.99 -7.50
N VAL A 231 0.82 14.25 -8.17
CA VAL A 231 0.48 15.58 -8.68
C VAL A 231 0.35 16.60 -7.55
N ALA A 232 -0.31 16.24 -6.46
CA ALA A 232 -0.46 17.07 -5.27
C ALA A 232 0.86 17.29 -4.51
N SER A 233 1.84 16.40 -4.66
CA SER A 233 3.17 16.56 -4.07
C SER A 233 4.07 17.52 -4.87
N ILE A 234 3.77 17.74 -6.16
CA ILE A 234 4.52 18.67 -7.03
C ILE A 234 3.91 20.08 -6.99
N HIS A 235 2.58 20.13 -6.93
CA HIS A 235 1.81 21.35 -7.01
C HIS A 235 0.83 21.42 -5.84
N ASN A 236 0.86 22.54 -5.11
CA ASN A 236 -0.06 22.82 -4.00
C ASN A 236 -1.46 23.20 -4.53
N PHE A 237 -2.12 22.27 -5.22
CA PHE A 237 -3.46 22.46 -5.78
C PHE A 237 -4.56 22.60 -4.72
N ILE A 238 -4.30 22.12 -3.49
CA ILE A 238 -5.27 22.11 -2.37
C ILE A 238 -4.95 23.20 -1.34
N GLY A 239 -3.86 23.96 -1.53
CA GLY A 239 -3.41 24.97 -0.54
C GLY A 239 -3.03 24.39 0.82
N SER A 240 -2.83 23.06 0.92
CA SER A 240 -2.53 22.39 2.18
C SER A 240 -1.09 22.62 2.62
N THR A 241 -0.89 22.59 3.94
CA THR A 241 0.45 22.60 4.55
C THR A 241 1.30 21.41 4.06
N ASP A 242 2.58 21.64 3.78
CA ASP A 242 3.52 20.60 3.36
C ASP A 242 3.49 19.41 4.33
N GLY A 243 3.17 18.22 3.81
CA GLY A 243 3.03 16.98 4.60
C GLY A 243 1.59 16.51 4.83
N ILE A 244 0.58 17.33 4.56
CA ILE A 244 -0.85 16.95 4.62
C ILE A 244 -1.31 16.59 3.21
N ASN A 245 -1.47 15.31 2.93
CA ASN A 245 -1.96 14.84 1.64
C ASN A 245 -2.92 13.66 1.84
N PRO A 246 -4.22 13.78 1.49
CA PRO A 246 -5.20 12.71 1.70
C PRO A 246 -5.07 11.58 0.65
N TRP A 247 -4.46 11.84 -0.50
CA TRP A 247 -4.52 10.95 -1.66
C TRP A 247 -3.74 9.66 -1.44
N TRP A 248 -2.58 9.72 -0.77
CA TRP A 248 -1.84 8.49 -0.44
C TRP A 248 -2.63 7.58 0.52
N LYS A 249 -3.41 8.15 1.45
CA LYS A 249 -4.25 7.40 2.40
C LYS A 249 -5.38 6.69 1.66
N LEU A 250 -6.06 7.41 0.76
CA LEU A 250 -7.08 6.84 -0.10
C LEU A 250 -6.50 5.72 -0.97
N SER A 251 -5.36 5.96 -1.62
CA SER A 251 -4.64 4.96 -2.41
C SER A 251 -4.35 3.70 -1.59
N LEU A 252 -3.82 3.85 -0.38
CA LEU A 252 -3.52 2.74 0.51
C LEU A 252 -4.76 1.95 0.92
N VAL A 253 -5.87 2.61 1.27
CA VAL A 253 -7.13 1.93 1.60
C VAL A 253 -7.60 1.06 0.43
N PHE A 254 -7.57 1.57 -0.80
CA PHE A 254 -8.01 0.81 -1.97
C PHE A 254 -7.03 -0.33 -2.35
N LYS A 255 -5.73 -0.17 -2.08
CA LYS A 255 -4.74 -1.26 -2.18
C LYS A 255 -5.07 -2.39 -1.20
N CYS A 256 -5.26 -2.06 0.08
CA CYS A 256 -5.63 -3.05 1.10
C CYS A 256 -7.02 -3.68 0.83
N LEU A 257 -7.97 -2.92 0.28
CA LEU A 257 -9.28 -3.44 -0.10
C LEU A 257 -9.17 -4.49 -1.20
N THR A 258 -8.34 -4.23 -2.21
CA THR A 258 -8.01 -5.21 -3.26
C THR A 258 -7.46 -6.48 -2.63
N ASP A 259 -6.68 -6.34 -1.57
CA ASP A 259 -6.05 -7.45 -0.89
C ASP A 259 -7.02 -8.30 -0.09
N THR A 260 -7.94 -7.67 0.64
CA THR A 260 -9.02 -8.34 1.35
C THR A 260 -9.99 -9.04 0.39
N ILE A 261 -10.39 -8.41 -0.72
CA ILE A 261 -11.29 -9.03 -1.71
C ILE A 261 -10.63 -10.24 -2.38
N MET A 262 -9.31 -10.20 -2.62
CA MET A 262 -8.58 -11.35 -3.17
C MET A 262 -8.41 -12.51 -2.18
N LEU A 263 -8.50 -12.26 -0.87
CA LEU A 263 -8.49 -13.31 0.16
C LEU A 263 -9.81 -14.06 0.24
N ASP A 264 -10.92 -13.37 -0.03
CA ASP A 264 -12.22 -14.03 -0.16
C ASP A 264 -12.14 -15.11 -1.25
N ASP A 265 -13.09 -16.05 -1.26
CA ASP A 265 -13.14 -17.19 -2.20
C ASP A 265 -13.09 -16.81 -3.70
N PHE A 266 -12.91 -15.54 -4.06
CA PHE A 266 -12.54 -15.04 -5.37
C PHE A 266 -11.52 -15.92 -6.10
N LYS A 267 -10.39 -16.32 -5.48
CA LYS A 267 -9.41 -17.18 -6.15
C LYS A 267 -10.00 -18.57 -6.49
N THR A 268 -10.85 -19.08 -5.61
CA THR A 268 -11.58 -20.34 -5.80
C THR A 268 -12.60 -20.20 -6.93
N GLU A 269 -13.38 -19.12 -6.94
CA GLU A 269 -14.38 -18.82 -7.97
C GLU A 269 -13.75 -18.61 -9.34
N LEU A 270 -12.63 -17.88 -9.40
CA LEU A 270 -11.87 -17.68 -10.63
C LEU A 270 -11.36 -19.02 -11.18
N ARG A 271 -10.82 -19.89 -10.32
CA ARG A 271 -10.42 -21.26 -10.70
C ARG A 271 -11.59 -22.10 -11.20
N LYS A 272 -12.75 -22.05 -10.52
CA LYS A 272 -13.96 -22.77 -10.96
C LYS A 272 -14.39 -22.34 -12.36
N LEU A 273 -14.43 -21.03 -12.62
CA LEU A 273 -14.75 -20.48 -13.94
C LEU A 273 -13.75 -20.95 -15.01
N GLY A 274 -12.46 -21.05 -14.66
CA GLY A 274 -11.41 -21.54 -15.55
C GLY A 274 -11.59 -23.03 -15.90
N ILE A 275 -11.87 -23.88 -14.91
CA ILE A 275 -12.08 -25.32 -15.09
C ILE A 275 -13.30 -25.60 -15.96
N ILE A 276 -14.45 -24.97 -15.66
CA ILE A 276 -15.69 -25.12 -16.44
C ILE A 276 -15.45 -24.80 -17.92
N ARG A 277 -14.59 -23.80 -18.21
CA ARG A 277 -14.27 -23.41 -19.58
C ARG A 277 -13.40 -24.43 -20.30
N ILE A 278 -12.35 -24.93 -19.65
CA ILE A 278 -11.47 -25.97 -20.23
C ILE A 278 -12.32 -27.19 -20.59
N GLN A 279 -13.19 -27.63 -19.68
CA GLN A 279 -14.12 -28.74 -19.92
C GLN A 279 -15.07 -28.46 -21.10
N LYS A 280 -15.56 -27.22 -21.26
CA LYS A 280 -16.42 -26.83 -22.38
C LYS A 280 -15.66 -26.83 -23.71
N GLN A 281 -14.39 -26.44 -23.73
CA GLN A 281 -13.55 -26.50 -24.95
C GLN A 281 -13.22 -27.94 -25.35
N GLU A 282 -12.94 -28.79 -24.37
CA GLU A 282 -12.65 -30.21 -24.61
C GLU A 282 -13.87 -30.95 -25.14
N LYS A 283 -15.06 -30.71 -24.58
CA LYS A 283 -16.33 -31.23 -25.13
C LYS A 283 -16.56 -30.80 -26.58
N ARG A 284 -16.30 -29.53 -26.91
CA ARG A 284 -16.43 -29.02 -28.29
C ARG A 284 -15.45 -29.66 -29.27
N ARG A 285 -14.22 -29.95 -28.81
CA ARG A 285 -13.21 -30.62 -29.62
C ARG A 285 -13.58 -32.07 -29.89
N ASN A 286 -14.09 -32.77 -28.88
CA ASN A 286 -14.50 -34.17 -29.01
C ASN A 286 -15.81 -34.34 -29.80
N SER A 287 -16.67 -33.32 -29.87
CA SER A 287 -17.86 -33.34 -30.74
C SER A 287 -17.59 -32.95 -32.19
N ALA A 288 -16.36 -32.52 -32.50
CA ALA A 288 -15.92 -32.13 -33.84
C ALA A 288 -14.96 -33.15 -34.49
N GLN A 289 -14.64 -34.25 -33.77
CA GLN A 289 -14.01 -35.47 -34.27
C GLN A 289 -15.08 -36.54 -34.46
#